data_AF-M7ST63-F1
#
_entry.id   AF-M7ST63-F1
#
_cell.length_a   1.000
_cell.length_b   1.000
_cell.length_c   1.000
_cell.angle_alpha   90.00
_cell.angle_beta   90.00
_cell.angle_gamma   90.00
#
_symmetry.space_group_name_H-M   'P 1'
#
loop_
_entity.id
_entity.type
_entity.pdbx_description
1 polymer ?
#
loop_
_entity_poly.entity_id
_entity_poly.type
_entity_poly.pdbx_seq_one_letter_code
_entity_poly.pdbx_strand_id
1 'polypeptide(L)'
;MPNAPTVPIKIEDTASNGSVETEHTDGNDKTLTYRERNRIAAHKCRQKSKKGVQELQQQERDLAEQNRFLVAHVDHLKNEVLGLKNEILNHGNCQDDLIQNYIAESAKKLQS
;
A
#
# COMPACT_ATOMS: atom_id res chain seq x y z
N MET A 1 10.36 -14.25 -17.53
CA MET A 1 10.30 -13.00 -16.74
C MET A 1 9.01 -12.30 -17.12
N PRO A 2 7.99 -12.21 -16.25
CA PRO A 2 6.74 -11.58 -16.62
C PRO A 2 6.92 -10.06 -16.65
N ASN A 3 6.50 -9.46 -17.77
CA ASN A 3 6.56 -8.03 -18.03
C ASN A 3 5.65 -7.28 -17.05
N ALA A 4 6.18 -6.27 -16.36
CA ALA A 4 5.37 -5.38 -15.53
C ALA A 4 4.44 -4.55 -16.45
N PRO A 5 3.13 -4.47 -16.17
CA PRO A 5 2.22 -3.66 -16.96
C PRO A 5 2.60 -2.19 -16.77
N THR A 6 3.15 -1.58 -17.83
CA THR A 6 3.35 -0.14 -17.89
C THR A 6 1.98 0.49 -18.08
N VAL A 7 1.36 0.92 -16.97
CA VAL A 7 0.11 1.67 -17.02
C VAL A 7 0.45 3.07 -17.55
N PRO A 8 -0.09 3.49 -18.70
CA PRO A 8 0.20 4.82 -19.23
C PRO A 8 -0.50 5.86 -18.36
N ILE A 9 0.28 6.59 -17.57
CA ILE A 9 -0.19 7.77 -16.84
C ILE A 9 -0.50 8.83 -17.89
N LYS A 10 -1.80 9.02 -18.20
CA LYS A 10 -2.29 10.14 -19.00
C LYS A 10 -1.97 11.43 -18.25
N ILE A 11 -0.97 12.16 -18.74
CA ILE A 11 -0.76 13.56 -18.35
C ILE A 11 -1.65 14.36 -19.31
N GLU A 12 -2.77 14.86 -18.81
CA GLU A 12 -3.64 15.76 -19.56
C GLU A 12 -2.93 17.10 -19.75
N ASP A 13 -2.41 17.31 -20.96
CA ASP A 13 -1.88 18.58 -21.42
C ASP A 13 -3.03 19.59 -21.55
N THR A 14 -3.24 20.41 -20.53
CA THR A 14 -4.08 21.61 -20.64
C THR A 14 -3.19 22.79 -21.02
N ALA A 15 -2.96 22.96 -22.31
CA ALA A 15 -2.41 24.18 -22.87
C ALA A 15 -3.08 24.49 -24.21
N SER A 16 -4.14 25.30 -24.17
CA SER A 16 -4.51 26.12 -25.33
C SER A 16 -5.32 27.32 -24.87
N ASN A 17 -4.68 28.48 -24.88
CA ASN A 17 -5.29 29.72 -25.33
C ASN A 17 -4.16 30.59 -25.87
N GLY A 18 -3.91 30.44 -27.17
CA GLY A 18 -3.10 31.37 -27.93
C GLY A 18 -4.00 32.45 -28.53
N SER A 19 -3.51 33.69 -28.53
CA SER A 19 -3.66 34.59 -29.66
C SER A 19 -2.89 35.90 -29.45
N VAL A 20 -2.26 36.33 -30.54
CA VAL A 20 -1.96 37.71 -30.99
C VAL A 20 -0.46 38.02 -31.20
N GLU A 21 -0.24 38.52 -32.42
CA GLU A 21 0.94 38.73 -33.26
C GLU A 21 1.92 39.80 -32.75
N THR A 22 3.18 39.77 -33.22
CA THR A 22 3.81 40.85 -34.02
C THR A 22 5.32 40.59 -34.25
N GLU A 23 5.80 41.00 -35.42
CA GLU A 23 7.13 40.73 -35.97
C GLU A 23 8.23 41.69 -35.50
N HIS A 24 9.48 41.22 -35.71
CA HIS A 24 10.76 41.92 -35.84
C HIS A 24 11.60 42.23 -34.57
N THR A 25 12.65 41.41 -34.44
CA THR A 25 13.94 41.57 -33.72
C THR A 25 14.01 41.42 -32.20
N ASP A 26 12.91 41.31 -31.46
CA ASP A 26 12.90 41.02 -30.00
C ASP A 26 12.17 39.70 -29.63
N GLY A 27 11.63 38.99 -30.64
CA GLY A 27 10.91 37.73 -30.45
C GLY A 27 11.81 36.52 -30.15
N ASN A 28 13.09 36.56 -30.55
CA ASN A 28 14.01 35.43 -30.36
C ASN A 28 14.34 35.24 -28.86
N ASP A 29 14.67 36.30 -28.12
CA ASP A 29 14.97 36.19 -26.68
C ASP A 29 13.73 35.83 -25.84
N LYS A 30 12.55 36.36 -26.19
CA LYS A 30 11.29 35.99 -25.54
C LYS A 30 10.89 34.53 -25.79
N THR A 31 11.14 34.01 -26.99
CA THR A 31 10.90 32.58 -27.29
C THR A 31 11.94 31.66 -26.66
N LEU A 32 13.21 32.07 -26.59
CA LEU A 32 14.27 31.34 -25.88
C LEU A 32 13.98 31.26 -24.37
N THR A 33 13.56 32.36 -23.73
CA THR A 33 13.16 32.35 -22.31
C THR A 33 11.89 31.55 -22.04
N TYR A 34 10.95 31.48 -22.99
CA TYR A 34 9.79 30.58 -22.88
C TYR A 34 10.18 29.11 -22.97
N ARG A 35 11.04 28.74 -23.93
CA ARG A 35 11.58 27.38 -24.08
C ARG A 35 12.36 26.95 -22.83
N GLU A 36 13.15 27.85 -22.26
CA GLU A 36 13.87 27.58 -21.00
C GLU A 36 12.91 27.31 -19.84
N ARG A 37 11.87 28.13 -19.69
CA ARG A 37 10.83 27.90 -18.67
C ARG A 37 10.06 26.60 -18.89
N ASN A 38 9.72 26.26 -20.14
CA ASN A 38 9.07 24.99 -20.48
C ASN A 38 9.99 23.79 -20.18
N ARG A 39 11.29 23.88 -20.48
CA ARG A 39 12.29 22.86 -20.14
C ARG A 39 12.32 22.59 -18.63
N ILE A 40 12.36 23.65 -17.83
CA ILE A 40 12.33 23.55 -16.36
C ILE A 40 11.00 22.94 -15.89
N ALA A 41 9.87 23.35 -16.46
CA ALA A 41 8.55 22.82 -16.11
C ALA A 41 8.42 21.33 -16.45
N ALA A 42 8.85 20.91 -17.64
CA ALA A 42 8.87 19.51 -18.06
C ALA A 42 9.76 18.66 -17.16
N HIS A 43 10.96 19.15 -16.81
CA HIS A 43 11.84 18.49 -15.87
C HIS A 43 11.20 18.35 -14.47
N LYS A 44 10.59 19.42 -13.94
CA LYS A 44 9.87 19.38 -12.66
C LYS A 44 8.69 18.41 -12.69
N CYS A 45 7.93 18.37 -13.78
CA CYS A 45 6.81 17.44 -13.95
C CYS A 45 7.28 15.98 -13.93
N ARG A 46 8.34 15.66 -14.69
CA ARG A 46 8.96 14.33 -14.68
C ARG A 46 9.49 13.95 -13.30
N GLN A 47 10.16 14.88 -12.61
CA GLN A 47 10.63 14.64 -11.24
C GLN A 47 9.50 14.38 -10.27
N LYS A 48 8.40 15.16 -10.34
CA LYS A 48 7.22 14.96 -9.48
C LYS A 48 6.57 13.60 -9.73
N SER A 49 6.41 13.21 -10.99
CA SER A 49 5.89 11.88 -11.36
C SER A 49 6.79 10.77 -10.82
N LYS A 50 8.12 10.88 -10.99
CA LYS A 50 9.08 9.90 -10.45
C LYS A 50 8.99 9.80 -8.92
N LYS A 51 8.91 10.93 -8.22
CA LYS A 51 8.77 10.96 -6.75
C LYS A 51 7.46 10.28 -6.31
N GLY A 52 6.35 10.57 -6.98
CA GLY A 52 5.07 9.94 -6.70
C GLY A 52 5.09 8.41 -6.87
N VAL A 53 5.71 7.91 -7.94
CA VAL A 53 5.90 6.46 -8.12
C VAL A 53 6.76 5.87 -7.00
N GLN A 54 7.85 6.53 -6.62
CA GLN A 54 8.72 6.06 -5.53
C GLN A 54 8.00 6.04 -4.18
N GLU A 55 7.20 7.07 -3.88
CA GLU A 55 6.38 7.14 -2.67
C GLU A 55 5.36 6.01 -2.61
N LEU A 56 4.64 5.74 -3.72
CA LEU A 56 3.68 4.64 -3.80
C LEU A 56 4.37 3.28 -3.61
N GLN A 57 5.53 3.06 -4.24
CA GLN A 57 6.30 1.84 -4.06
C GLN A 57 6.81 1.66 -2.63
N GLN A 58 7.17 2.76 -1.95
CA GLN A 58 7.56 2.69 -0.54
C GLN A 58 6.35 2.32 0.33
N GLN A 59 5.21 2.98 0.13
CA GLN A 59 3.97 2.67 0.85
C GLN A 59 3.53 1.22 0.64
N GLU A 60 3.64 0.69 -0.57
CA GLU A 60 3.35 -0.71 -0.87
C GLU A 60 4.24 -1.64 -0.03
N ARG A 61 5.55 -1.38 0.01
CA ARG A 61 6.50 -2.18 0.81
C ARG A 61 6.16 -2.13 2.29
N ASP A 62 5.91 -0.94 2.82
CA ASP A 62 5.60 -0.72 4.24
C ASP A 62 4.30 -1.45 4.63
N LEU A 63 3.25 -1.31 3.83
CA LEU A 63 1.98 -1.99 4.07
C LEU A 63 2.11 -3.51 3.94
N ALA A 64 2.89 -4.00 2.97
CA ALA A 64 3.14 -5.43 2.83
C ALA A 64 3.91 -5.99 4.05
N GLU A 65 4.85 -5.23 4.60
CA GLU A 65 5.56 -5.61 5.83
C GLU A 65 4.65 -5.63 7.04
N GLN A 66 3.84 -4.58 7.23
CA GLN A 66 2.86 -4.53 8.31
C GLN A 66 1.86 -5.67 8.22
N ASN A 67 1.39 -6.01 7.02
CA ASN A 67 0.49 -7.13 6.81
C ASN A 67 1.15 -8.46 7.22
N ARG A 68 2.38 -8.73 6.76
CA ARG A 68 3.14 -9.93 7.16
C ARG A 68 3.30 -10.01 8.68
N PHE A 69 3.63 -8.89 9.32
CA PHE A 69 3.75 -8.82 10.78
C PHE A 69 2.43 -9.16 11.49
N LEU A 70 1.33 -8.54 11.06
CA LEU A 70 0.01 -8.75 11.66
C LEU A 70 -0.48 -10.19 11.47
N VAL A 71 -0.28 -10.77 10.28
CA VAL A 71 -0.63 -12.17 10.01
C VAL A 71 0.16 -13.11 10.92
N ALA A 72 1.48 -12.91 11.03
CA ALA A 72 2.30 -13.70 11.94
C ALA A 72 1.86 -13.55 13.40
N HIS A 73 1.45 -12.35 13.82
CA HIS A 73 0.96 -12.10 15.17
C HIS A 73 -0.38 -12.80 15.45
N VAL A 74 -1.31 -12.74 14.50
CA VAL A 74 -2.58 -13.47 14.57
C VAL A 74 -2.34 -14.97 14.69
N ASP A 75 -1.43 -15.52 13.88
CA ASP A 75 -1.12 -16.95 13.92
C ASP A 75 -0.43 -17.34 15.23
N HIS A 76 0.46 -16.50 15.76
CA HIS A 76 1.05 -16.70 17.08
C HIS A 76 -0.03 -16.74 18.17
N LEU A 77 -0.92 -15.75 18.23
CA LEU A 77 -2.00 -15.72 19.22
C LEU A 77 -2.96 -16.90 19.10
N LYS A 78 -3.27 -17.34 17.86
CA LYS A 78 -4.07 -18.57 17.65
C LYS A 78 -3.37 -19.79 18.23
N ASN A 79 -2.05 -19.92 18.02
CA ASN A 79 -1.27 -21.03 18.56
C ASN A 79 -1.22 -20.99 20.10
N GLU A 80 -1.06 -19.81 20.71
CA GLU A 80 -1.12 -19.66 22.17
C GLU A 80 -2.49 -20.09 22.73
N VAL A 81 -3.59 -19.66 22.10
CA VAL A 81 -4.94 -20.08 22.48
C VAL A 81 -5.12 -21.60 22.33
N LEU A 82 -4.60 -22.20 21.26
CA LEU A 82 -4.63 -23.64 21.07
C LEU A 82 -3.79 -24.38 22.13
N GLY A 83 -2.62 -23.84 22.49
CA GLY A 83 -1.77 -24.35 23.56
C GLY A 83 -2.49 -24.39 24.91
N LEU A 84 -3.09 -23.27 25.31
CA LEU A 84 -3.88 -23.17 26.54
C LEU A 84 -5.07 -24.13 26.54
N LYS A 85 -5.78 -24.26 25.42
CA LYS A 85 -6.88 -25.24 25.28
C LYS A 85 -6.39 -26.68 25.45
N ASN A 86 -5.24 -27.02 24.85
CA ASN A 86 -4.65 -28.35 24.99
C ASN A 86 -4.25 -28.65 26.45
N GLU A 87 -3.71 -27.66 27.16
CA GLU A 87 -3.40 -27.79 28.59
C GLU A 87 -4.67 -28.09 29.41
N ILE A 88 -5.76 -27.36 29.16
CA ILE A 88 -7.05 -27.63 29.81
C ILE A 88 -7.57 -29.03 29.47
N LEU A 89 -7.46 -29.47 28.21
CA LEU A 89 -7.87 -30.81 27.80
C LEU A 89 -7.04 -31.91 28.46
N ASN A 90 -5.75 -31.67 28.73
CA ASN A 90 -4.89 -32.60 29.47
C ASN A 90 -5.37 -32.79 30.93
N HIS A 91 -6.08 -31.79 31.48
CA HIS A 91 -6.78 -31.91 32.76
C HIS A 91 -8.18 -32.54 32.65
N GLY A 92 -8.57 -33.08 31.49
CA GLY A 92 -9.89 -33.70 31.26
C GLY A 92 -10.18 -34.93 32.13
N ASN A 93 -9.18 -35.49 32.81
CA ASN A 93 -9.34 -36.58 33.78
C ASN A 93 -9.25 -36.10 35.25
N CYS A 94 -9.05 -34.80 35.48
CA CYS A 94 -9.12 -34.23 36.82
C CYS A 94 -10.59 -34.19 37.28
N GLN A 95 -10.84 -34.52 38.55
CA GLN A 95 -12.15 -34.38 39.20
C GLN A 95 -12.43 -32.91 39.59
N ASP A 96 -12.20 -31.99 38.66
CA ASP A 96 -12.50 -30.58 38.84
C ASP A 96 -13.73 -30.22 37.99
N ASP A 97 -14.84 -29.92 38.66
CA ASP A 97 -16.11 -29.59 38.03
C ASP A 97 -16.01 -28.38 37.08
N LEU A 98 -15.12 -27.42 37.35
CA LEU A 98 -14.95 -26.24 36.50
C LEU A 98 -14.33 -26.63 35.15
N ILE A 99 -13.32 -27.49 35.17
CA ILE A 99 -12.63 -27.96 33.96
C ILE A 99 -13.57 -28.82 33.12
N GLN A 100 -14.33 -29.73 33.75
CA GLN A 100 -15.30 -30.59 33.04
C GLN A 100 -16.40 -29.77 32.36
N ASN A 101 -16.95 -28.77 33.06
CA ASN A 101 -17.96 -27.88 32.48
C ASN A 101 -17.41 -27.07 31.29
N TYR A 102 -16.20 -26.51 31.41
CA TYR A 102 -15.55 -25.78 30.32
C TYR A 102 -15.34 -26.66 29.07
N ILE A 103 -14.88 -27.90 29.26
CA ILE A 103 -14.66 -28.86 28.15
C ILE A 103 -16.00 -29.19 27.48
N ALA A 104 -17.05 -29.47 28.25
CA ALA A 104 -18.38 -29.79 27.73
C ALA A 104 -19.01 -28.62 26.97
N GLU A 105 -18.91 -27.39 27.47
CA GLU A 105 -19.38 -26.19 26.77
C GLU A 105 -18.60 -25.91 25.48
N SER A 106 -17.28 -26.07 25.53
CA SER A 106 -16.41 -25.92 24.36
C SER A 106 -16.77 -26.92 23.26
N ALA A 107 -17.05 -28.18 23.63
CA ALA A 107 -17.48 -29.21 22.69
C ALA A 107 -18.83 -28.89 22.05
N LYS A 108 -19.82 -28.39 22.81
CA LYS A 108 -21.12 -27.96 22.28
C LYS A 108 -20.98 -26.84 21.24
N LYS A 109 -20.10 -25.86 21.51
CA LYS A 109 -19.85 -24.73 20.60
C LYS A 109 -19.21 -25.15 19.27
N LEU A 110 -18.53 -26.30 19.22
CA LEU A 110 -17.95 -26.85 17.99
C LEU A 110 -18.95 -27.63 17.13
N GLN A 111 -20.12 -28.00 17.69
CA GLN A 111 -21.16 -28.78 17.00
C GLN A 111 -22.27 -27.91 16.37
N SER A 112 -22.22 -26.59 16.55
CA SER A 112 -23.15 -25.59 15.99
C SER A 112 -22.49 -24.80 14.87
#